data_AF-A0A7Y2D009-F1
#
_entry.id   AF-A0A7Y2D009-F1
#
_cell.length_a   1.000
_cell.length_b   1.000
_cell.length_c   1.000
_cell.angle_alpha   90.00
_cell.angle_beta   90.00
_cell.angle_gamma   90.00
#
_symmetry.space_group_name_H-M   'P 1'
#
loop_
_entity.id
_entity.type
_entity.pdbx_description
1 polymer ?
#
loop_
_entity_poly.entity_id
_entity_poly.type
_entity_poly.pdbx_seq_one_letter_code
_entity_poly.pdbx_strand_id
1 'polypeptide(L)'
;MEDIDALDDRSTHVLIEEVATGALVCCYRLLALRGSELRESYSAQYYELSALQDYEGLLMELGRFCICPERRDPDILRLAWAAMTDFVDRQDVQLLFGCSSFAGVDTEAYLDAFAMLRARHLGPKRWLPRVKAPDVFRFAARLRRRPDARKAMLRMPPLLRTYLMMGGWVSDHAVVDHQMNTLHVFTGVEIGSIPAARKRLLRALV
;
A
#
# COMPACT_ATOMS: atom_id res chain seq x y z
N MET A 1 -0.24 23.77 -7.22
CA MET A 1 -0.66 22.65 -8.08
C MET A 1 -1.52 21.79 -7.19
N GLU A 2 -2.81 21.70 -7.46
CA GLU A 2 -3.71 20.85 -6.68
C GLU A 2 -3.41 19.39 -7.05
N ASP A 3 -3.28 18.52 -6.05
CA ASP A 3 -3.11 17.07 -6.25
C ASP A 3 -4.48 16.46 -6.54
N ILE A 4 -4.95 16.69 -7.78
CA ILE A 4 -6.24 16.22 -8.31
C ILE A 4 -5.97 15.41 -9.59
N ASP A 5 -6.59 14.23 -9.69
CA ASP A 5 -6.55 13.35 -10.86
C ASP A 5 -7.93 12.76 -11.20
N ALA A 6 -7.99 12.04 -12.33
CA ALA A 6 -9.24 11.49 -12.87
C ALA A 6 -9.92 10.41 -11.99
N LEU A 7 -9.24 9.94 -10.94
CA LEU A 7 -9.78 8.93 -10.02
C LEU A 7 -10.52 9.58 -8.85
N ASP A 8 -10.34 10.89 -8.60
CA ASP A 8 -10.91 11.55 -7.43
C ASP A 8 -12.44 11.55 -7.44
N ASP A 9 -13.08 11.76 -8.58
CA ASP A 9 -14.56 11.76 -8.71
C ASP A 9 -15.19 10.39 -8.46
N ARG A 10 -14.42 9.30 -8.65
CA ARG A 10 -14.88 7.91 -8.46
C ARG A 10 -14.51 7.36 -7.09
N SER A 11 -13.69 8.06 -6.35
CA SER A 11 -13.13 7.56 -5.11
C SER A 11 -13.90 8.06 -3.89
N THR A 12 -13.91 7.24 -2.85
CA THR A 12 -14.26 7.71 -1.52
C THR A 12 -13.05 8.36 -0.89
N HIS A 13 -13.21 9.61 -0.48
CA HIS A 13 -12.17 10.36 0.23
C HIS A 13 -12.42 10.29 1.72
N VAL A 14 -11.41 9.91 2.48
CA VAL A 14 -11.46 9.89 3.94
C VAL A 14 -10.59 11.01 4.47
N LEU A 15 -11.18 11.82 5.34
CA LEU A 15 -10.55 12.97 5.99
C LEU A 15 -10.63 12.73 7.49
N ILE A 16 -9.50 12.92 8.18
CA ILE A 16 -9.41 12.84 9.64
C ILE A 16 -9.04 14.22 10.13
N GLU A 17 -9.91 14.79 10.95
CA GLU A 17 -9.79 16.15 11.46
C GLU A 17 -9.66 16.16 12.98
N GLU A 18 -8.86 17.11 13.48
CA GLU A 18 -8.78 17.40 14.91
C GLU A 18 -10.05 18.14 15.35
N VAL A 19 -10.87 17.52 16.20
CA VAL A 19 -12.19 18.05 16.62
C VAL A 19 -12.10 19.47 17.20
N ALA A 20 -11.06 19.76 17.98
CA ALA A 20 -10.92 21.05 18.66
C ALA A 20 -10.63 22.22 17.70
N THR A 21 -9.97 21.95 16.57
CA THR A 21 -9.46 23.00 15.66
C THR A 21 -10.05 22.92 14.26
N GLY A 22 -10.65 21.79 13.88
CA GLY A 22 -11.04 21.47 12.51
C GLY A 22 -9.85 21.21 11.57
N ALA A 23 -8.62 21.09 12.10
CA ALA A 23 -7.44 20.91 11.27
C ALA A 23 -7.40 19.50 10.67
N LEU A 24 -7.21 19.39 9.35
CA LEU A 24 -7.00 18.11 8.68
C LEU A 24 -5.64 17.52 9.07
N VAL A 25 -5.66 16.35 9.72
CA VAL A 25 -4.45 15.68 10.23
C VAL A 25 -4.07 14.44 9.43
N CYS A 26 -5.00 13.84 8.69
CA CYS A 26 -4.73 12.74 7.76
C CYS A 26 -5.80 12.70 6.67
N CYS A 27 -5.41 12.29 5.47
CA CYS A 27 -6.33 11.98 4.39
C CYS A 27 -5.86 10.75 3.61
N TYR A 28 -6.81 10.07 2.97
CA TYR A 28 -6.52 9.03 2.01
C TYR A 28 -7.72 8.79 1.09
N ARG A 29 -7.45 8.08 -0.01
CA ARG A 29 -8.41 7.79 -1.07
C ARG A 29 -8.64 6.30 -1.19
N LEU A 30 -9.91 5.90 -1.30
CA LEU A 30 -10.34 4.52 -1.50
C LEU A 30 -11.10 4.40 -2.83
N LEU A 31 -10.66 3.49 -3.70
CA LEU A 31 -11.31 3.19 -4.97
C LEU A 31 -11.70 1.71 -5.02
N ALA A 32 -13.01 1.46 -5.01
CA ALA A 32 -13.56 0.11 -5.11
C ALA A 32 -13.59 -0.36 -6.58
N LEU A 33 -13.10 -1.57 -6.84
CA LEU A 33 -12.93 -2.11 -8.19
C LEU A 33 -13.29 -3.60 -8.20
N ARG A 34 -13.87 -4.06 -9.31
CA ARG A 34 -13.86 -5.48 -9.69
C ARG A 34 -12.62 -5.78 -10.52
N GLY A 35 -12.27 -7.06 -10.63
CA GLY A 35 -11.11 -7.51 -11.42
C GLY A 35 -11.11 -6.97 -12.86
N SER A 36 -12.27 -6.89 -13.51
CA SER A 36 -12.45 -6.34 -14.86
C SER A 36 -12.14 -4.84 -14.99
N GLU A 37 -12.16 -4.09 -13.88
CA GLU A 37 -11.94 -2.64 -13.80
C GLU A 37 -10.52 -2.29 -13.37
N LEU A 38 -9.70 -3.27 -12.98
CA LEU A 38 -8.36 -3.04 -12.43
C LEU A 38 -7.46 -2.18 -13.32
N ARG A 39 -7.63 -2.22 -14.64
CA ARG A 39 -6.87 -1.38 -15.58
C ARG A 39 -7.05 0.13 -15.36
N GLU A 40 -8.11 0.51 -14.65
CA GLU A 40 -8.51 1.89 -14.37
C GLU A 40 -7.92 2.39 -13.04
N SER A 41 -7.24 1.54 -12.28
CA SER A 41 -6.62 1.88 -11.01
C SER A 41 -5.34 2.71 -11.19
N TYR A 42 -4.93 3.44 -10.15
CA TYR A 42 -3.65 4.15 -10.13
C TYR A 42 -2.46 3.17 -10.25
N SER A 43 -2.48 2.06 -9.50
CA SER A 43 -1.45 1.01 -9.57
C SER A 43 -1.30 0.44 -10.99
N ALA A 44 -2.39 0.32 -11.76
CA ALA A 44 -2.33 -0.17 -13.13
C ALA A 44 -1.57 0.75 -14.09
N GLN A 45 -1.29 2.00 -13.73
CA GLN A 45 -0.43 2.89 -14.53
C GLN A 45 1.01 2.37 -14.56
N TYR A 46 1.49 1.75 -13.47
CA TYR A 46 2.88 1.35 -13.28
C TYR A 46 3.09 -0.17 -13.27
N TYR A 47 2.05 -0.93 -12.93
CA TYR A 47 2.08 -2.38 -12.82
C TYR A 47 1.14 -3.01 -13.84
N GLU A 48 1.54 -4.17 -14.37
CA GLU A 48 0.66 -4.99 -15.19
C GLU A 48 -0.11 -5.95 -14.26
N LEU A 49 -1.42 -5.73 -14.14
CA LEU A 49 -2.28 -6.35 -13.13
C LEU A 49 -3.21 -7.46 -13.66
N SER A 50 -3.01 -7.96 -14.89
CA SER A 50 -3.88 -9.00 -15.48
C SER A 50 -4.05 -10.23 -14.59
N ALA A 51 -3.01 -10.61 -13.84
CA ALA A 51 -3.07 -11.73 -12.90
C ALA A 51 -4.15 -11.54 -11.81
N LEU A 52 -4.47 -10.30 -11.43
CA LEU A 52 -5.48 -9.98 -10.41
C LEU A 52 -6.88 -9.80 -11.01
N GLN A 53 -7.05 -9.82 -12.33
CA GLN A 53 -8.38 -9.68 -12.96
C GLN A 53 -9.32 -10.84 -12.61
N ASP A 54 -8.76 -12.01 -12.33
CA ASP A 54 -9.49 -13.21 -11.92
C ASP A 54 -9.67 -13.30 -10.39
N TYR A 55 -9.31 -12.26 -9.64
CA TYR A 55 -9.50 -12.26 -8.19
C TYR A 55 -10.99 -12.11 -7.86
N GLU A 56 -11.53 -13.10 -7.14
CA GLU A 56 -12.94 -13.13 -6.78
C GLU A 56 -13.27 -12.10 -5.68
N GLY A 57 -14.39 -11.39 -5.86
CA GLY A 57 -14.91 -10.43 -4.89
C GLY A 57 -14.58 -8.97 -5.21
N LEU A 58 -14.62 -8.11 -4.20
CA LEU A 58 -14.37 -6.68 -4.36
C LEU A 58 -12.92 -6.37 -3.99
N LEU A 59 -12.24 -5.60 -4.82
CA LEU A 59 -10.89 -5.12 -4.58
C LEU A 59 -10.97 -3.64 -4.20
N MET A 60 -10.08 -3.19 -3.31
CA MET A 60 -10.02 -1.81 -2.86
C MET A 60 -8.61 -1.27 -3.09
N GLU A 61 -8.48 -0.29 -3.96
CA GLU A 61 -7.23 0.47 -4.09
C GLU A 61 -7.19 1.55 -3.01
N LEU A 62 -6.11 1.56 -2.24
CA LEU A 62 -5.78 2.60 -1.28
C LEU A 62 -4.67 3.47 -1.85
N GLY A 63 -4.95 4.76 -1.97
CA GLY A 63 -4.03 5.75 -2.50
C GLY A 63 -4.02 7.04 -1.69
N ARG A 64 -3.10 7.95 -2.04
CA ARG A 64 -2.99 9.30 -1.47
C ARG A 64 -3.00 9.34 0.07
N PHE A 65 -2.43 8.32 0.70
CA PHE A 65 -2.38 8.24 2.16
C PHE A 65 -1.34 9.22 2.70
N CYS A 66 -1.82 10.29 3.32
CA CYS A 66 -1.02 11.38 3.84
C CYS A 66 -1.35 11.65 5.30
N ILE A 67 -0.31 11.91 6.11
CA ILE A 67 -0.43 12.37 7.49
C ILE A 67 0.26 13.73 7.56
N CYS A 68 -0.37 14.70 8.24
CA CYS A 68 0.20 16.02 8.50
C CYS A 68 1.59 15.86 9.18
N PRO A 69 2.69 16.34 8.57
CA PRO A 69 4.06 16.11 9.08
C PRO A 69 4.29 16.63 10.50
N GLU A 70 3.58 17.68 10.89
CA GLU A 70 3.64 18.31 12.21
C GLU A 70 2.93 17.49 13.29
N ARG A 71 2.10 16.51 12.89
CA ARG A 71 1.38 15.63 13.81
C ARG A 71 2.07 14.27 13.91
N ARG A 72 2.47 13.91 15.14
CA ARG A 72 3.13 12.63 15.46
C ARG A 72 2.28 11.72 16.34
N ASP A 73 1.00 12.05 16.48
CA ASP A 73 0.08 11.29 17.30
C ASP A 73 -0.17 9.90 16.68
N PRO A 74 0.20 8.80 17.36
CA PRO A 74 -0.02 7.46 16.86
C PRO A 74 -1.50 7.13 16.67
N ASP A 75 -2.41 7.83 17.35
CA ASP A 75 -3.85 7.59 17.24
C ASP A 75 -4.43 8.03 15.90
N ILE A 76 -3.79 8.98 15.18
CA ILE A 76 -4.19 9.35 13.82
C ILE A 76 -4.16 8.14 12.89
N LEU A 77 -3.06 7.38 12.92
CA LEU A 77 -2.92 6.19 12.09
C LEU A 77 -3.91 5.10 12.54
N ARG A 78 -4.14 4.95 13.85
CA ARG A 78 -5.09 3.97 14.39
C ARG A 78 -6.52 4.28 13.95
N LEU A 79 -6.94 5.54 13.98
CA LEU A 79 -8.24 5.99 13.49
C LEU A 79 -8.37 5.78 11.98
N ALA A 80 -7.33 6.09 11.20
CA ALA A 80 -7.33 5.84 9.77
C ALA A 80 -7.58 4.37 9.45
N TRP A 81 -6.89 3.48 10.16
CA TRP A 81 -7.06 2.04 10.03
C TRP A 81 -8.43 1.54 10.49
N ALA A 82 -8.98 2.12 11.55
CA ALA A 82 -10.30 1.81 12.07
C ALA A 82 -11.38 2.12 11.02
N ALA A 83 -11.39 3.36 10.49
CA ALA A 83 -12.31 3.79 9.44
C ALA A 83 -12.18 2.94 8.16
N MET A 84 -10.95 2.61 7.77
CA MET A 84 -10.70 1.74 6.62
C MET A 84 -11.22 0.31 6.83
N THR A 85 -11.11 -0.21 8.06
CA THR A 85 -11.62 -1.53 8.41
C THR A 85 -13.14 -1.59 8.36
N ASP A 86 -13.84 -0.56 8.85
CA ASP A 86 -15.30 -0.44 8.69
C ASP A 86 -15.69 -0.46 7.21
N PHE A 87 -14.98 0.31 6.37
CA PHE A 87 -15.26 0.36 4.93
C PHE A 87 -15.04 -1.00 4.25
N VAL A 88 -13.93 -1.67 4.57
CA VAL A 88 -13.59 -3.01 4.08
C VAL A 88 -14.64 -4.04 4.48
N ASP A 89 -15.09 -4.01 5.73
CA ASP A 89 -16.08 -4.96 6.25
C ASP A 89 -17.47 -4.70 5.66
N ARG A 90 -17.89 -3.44 5.53
CA ARG A 90 -19.21 -3.07 4.99
C ARG A 90 -19.37 -3.39 3.50
N GLN A 91 -18.27 -3.31 2.75
CA GLN A 91 -18.26 -3.56 1.30
C GLN A 91 -17.85 -5.00 0.95
N ASP A 92 -17.58 -5.84 1.94
CA ASP A 92 -17.06 -7.20 1.78
C ASP A 92 -15.84 -7.26 0.83
N VAL A 93 -14.88 -6.36 1.08
CA VAL A 93 -13.63 -6.29 0.32
C VAL A 93 -12.81 -7.55 0.58
N GLN A 94 -12.34 -8.18 -0.49
CA GLN A 94 -11.53 -9.40 -0.43
C GLN A 94 -10.03 -9.11 -0.53
N LEU A 95 -9.64 -8.03 -1.22
CA LEU A 95 -8.25 -7.60 -1.39
C LEU A 95 -8.12 -6.09 -1.27
N LEU A 96 -7.33 -5.62 -0.30
CA LEU A 96 -6.84 -4.25 -0.25
C LEU A 96 -5.50 -4.18 -1.00
N PHE A 97 -5.31 -3.23 -1.90
CA PHE A 97 -4.07 -3.08 -2.64
C PHE A 97 -3.69 -1.61 -2.87
N GLY A 98 -2.46 -1.38 -3.32
CA GLY A 98 -1.99 -0.05 -3.70
C GLY A 98 -0.47 -0.02 -3.91
N CYS A 99 0.08 1.20 -3.92
CA CYS A 99 1.52 1.42 -4.05
C CYS A 99 2.09 1.87 -2.70
N SER A 100 3.10 1.16 -2.19
CA SER A 100 3.85 1.59 -1.01
C SER A 100 5.17 2.22 -1.42
N SER A 101 5.33 3.51 -1.11
CA SER A 101 6.48 4.31 -1.54
C SER A 101 7.57 4.42 -0.49
N PHE A 102 8.81 4.40 -0.95
CA PHE A 102 10.06 4.73 -0.29
C PHE A 102 10.52 6.10 -0.79
N ALA A 103 11.06 6.92 0.10
CA ALA A 103 11.48 8.28 -0.27
C ALA A 103 12.78 8.28 -1.09
N GLY A 104 12.82 9.05 -2.17
CA GLY A 104 13.96 9.10 -3.09
C GLY A 104 13.98 7.96 -4.10
N VAL A 105 14.82 8.13 -5.12
CA VAL A 105 15.03 7.15 -6.21
C VAL A 105 16.28 6.27 -6.03
N ASP A 106 17.08 6.52 -4.98
CA ASP A 106 18.30 5.75 -4.71
C ASP A 106 17.97 4.37 -4.12
N THR A 107 18.14 3.34 -4.94
CA THR A 107 17.93 1.95 -4.53
C THR A 107 18.94 1.45 -3.50
N GLU A 108 20.15 2.02 -3.44
CA GLU A 108 21.21 1.56 -2.55
C GLU A 108 20.86 1.75 -1.08
N ALA A 109 20.19 2.86 -0.77
CA ALA A 109 19.68 3.17 0.57
C ALA A 109 18.68 2.13 1.10
N TYR A 110 18.06 1.34 0.22
CA TYR A 110 16.96 0.41 0.53
C TYR A 110 17.29 -1.07 0.29
N LEU A 111 18.56 -1.42 0.00
CA LEU A 111 18.92 -2.80 -0.36
C LEU A 111 18.55 -3.84 0.71
N ASP A 112 18.73 -3.53 2.00
CA ASP A 112 18.34 -4.45 3.08
C ASP A 112 16.81 -4.57 3.20
N ALA A 113 16.05 -3.48 2.96
CA ALA A 113 14.59 -3.51 2.93
C ALA A 113 14.09 -4.36 1.75
N PHE A 114 14.63 -4.16 0.54
CA PHE A 114 14.29 -4.97 -0.63
C PHE A 114 14.71 -6.44 -0.48
N ALA A 115 15.87 -6.72 0.15
CA ALA A 115 16.27 -8.08 0.47
C ALA A 115 15.32 -8.75 1.48
N MET A 116 14.78 -8.00 2.44
CA MET A 116 13.75 -8.48 3.38
C MET A 116 12.42 -8.77 2.67
N LEU A 117 11.97 -7.86 1.80
CA LEU A 117 10.77 -8.05 0.99
C LEU A 117 10.87 -9.31 0.13
N ARG A 118 11.98 -9.48 -0.59
CA ARG A 118 12.28 -10.68 -1.38
C ARG A 118 12.21 -11.96 -0.55
N ALA A 119 12.78 -11.93 0.66
CA ALA A 119 12.95 -13.13 1.47
C ALA A 119 11.64 -13.59 2.14
N ARG A 120 10.70 -12.68 2.40
CA ARG A 120 9.57 -12.96 3.30
C ARG A 120 8.19 -12.49 2.82
N HIS A 121 8.13 -11.62 1.81
CA HIS A 121 6.92 -10.87 1.51
C HIS A 121 6.59 -10.80 0.02
N LEU A 122 7.19 -11.61 -0.85
CA LEU A 122 6.76 -11.68 -2.25
C LEU A 122 5.34 -12.26 -2.34
N GLY A 123 4.54 -11.67 -3.24
CA GLY A 123 3.18 -12.12 -3.51
C GLY A 123 3.10 -13.56 -4.03
N PRO A 124 1.92 -14.21 -3.88
CA PRO A 124 1.67 -15.50 -4.50
C PRO A 124 1.91 -15.42 -6.01
N LYS A 125 2.57 -16.43 -6.60
CA LYS A 125 2.91 -16.42 -8.05
C LYS A 125 1.70 -16.18 -8.97
N ARG A 126 0.52 -16.65 -8.58
CA ARG A 126 -0.75 -16.46 -9.32
C ARG A 126 -1.25 -15.01 -9.32
N TRP A 127 -0.85 -14.20 -8.34
CA TRP A 127 -1.32 -12.81 -8.14
C TRP A 127 -0.24 -11.76 -8.39
N LEU A 128 0.99 -12.19 -8.64
CA LEU A 128 2.14 -11.31 -8.71
C LEU A 128 2.05 -10.38 -9.94
N PRO A 129 2.06 -9.05 -9.76
CA PRO A 129 2.07 -8.11 -10.87
C PRO A 129 3.30 -8.25 -11.75
N ARG A 130 3.12 -8.10 -13.07
CA ARG A 130 4.26 -8.04 -14.01
C ARG A 130 4.73 -6.60 -14.17
N VAL A 131 5.96 -6.45 -14.67
CA VAL A 131 6.56 -5.15 -14.94
C VAL A 131 5.83 -4.46 -16.09
N LYS A 132 5.39 -3.22 -15.87
CA LYS A 132 4.84 -2.32 -16.90
C LYS A 132 5.64 -1.02 -17.00
N ALA A 133 6.03 -0.44 -15.87
CA ALA A 133 6.82 0.78 -15.85
C ALA A 133 8.16 0.62 -16.59
N PRO A 134 8.66 1.68 -17.25
CA PRO A 134 9.90 1.62 -18.03
C PRO A 134 11.15 1.48 -17.15
N ASP A 135 11.13 2.04 -15.93
CA ASP A 135 12.25 2.01 -14.99
C ASP A 135 11.87 1.27 -13.70
N VAL A 136 12.58 0.17 -13.43
CA VAL A 136 12.31 -0.71 -12.29
C VAL A 136 13.59 -1.29 -11.69
N PHE A 137 13.62 -1.37 -10.36
CA PHE A 137 14.57 -2.16 -9.62
C PHE A 137 14.01 -3.56 -9.34
N ARG A 138 14.43 -4.54 -10.15
CA ARG A 138 14.03 -5.96 -10.04
C ARG A 138 14.72 -6.67 -8.87
N PHE A 139 14.41 -6.27 -7.64
CA PHE A 139 15.12 -6.73 -6.45
C PHE A 139 15.04 -8.24 -6.23
N ALA A 140 13.94 -8.91 -6.60
CA ALA A 140 13.81 -10.36 -6.45
C ALA A 140 14.80 -11.14 -7.33
N ALA A 141 15.08 -10.60 -8.53
CA ALA A 141 16.03 -11.17 -9.47
C ALA A 141 17.48 -10.79 -9.11
N ARG A 142 17.73 -9.52 -8.75
CA ARG A 142 19.08 -8.97 -8.56
C ARG A 142 19.69 -9.28 -7.20
N LEU A 143 18.92 -9.23 -6.13
CA LEU A 143 19.47 -9.44 -4.79
C LEU A 143 19.67 -10.93 -4.53
N ARG A 144 20.84 -11.29 -3.99
CA ARG A 144 21.16 -12.64 -3.47
C ARG A 144 21.61 -12.65 -2.00
N ARG A 145 21.75 -11.46 -1.40
CA ARG A 145 22.16 -11.26 -0.01
C ARG A 145 21.05 -11.59 0.99
N ARG A 146 21.45 -11.94 2.22
CA ARG A 146 20.56 -11.91 3.39
C ARG A 146 20.38 -10.47 3.87
N PRO A 147 19.16 -10.04 4.26
CA PRO A 147 18.93 -8.69 4.77
C PRO A 147 19.50 -8.53 6.18
N ASP A 148 20.09 -7.36 6.46
CA ASP A 148 20.21 -6.87 7.84
C ASP A 148 18.81 -6.43 8.31
N ALA A 149 18.25 -7.17 9.28
CA ALA A 149 16.89 -6.94 9.74
C ALA A 149 16.71 -5.56 10.38
N ARG A 150 17.72 -5.03 11.08
CA ARG A 150 17.63 -3.72 11.74
C ARG A 150 17.63 -2.61 10.72
N LYS A 151 18.51 -2.67 9.72
CA LYS A 151 18.56 -1.69 8.61
C LYS A 151 17.30 -1.74 7.76
N ALA A 152 16.82 -2.94 7.44
CA ALA A 152 15.58 -3.13 6.70
C ALA A 152 14.40 -2.47 7.42
N MET A 153 14.22 -2.73 8.72
CA MET A 153 13.11 -2.17 9.51
C MET A 153 13.19 -0.65 9.70
N LEU A 154 14.40 -0.09 9.74
CA LEU A 154 14.63 1.34 9.83
C LEU A 154 14.24 2.06 8.53
N ARG A 155 14.49 1.43 7.38
CA ARG A 155 14.25 2.01 6.04
C ARG A 155 12.92 1.60 5.42
N MET A 156 12.20 0.64 6.01
CA MET A 156 10.88 0.23 5.53
C MET A 156 9.84 1.33 5.82
N PRO A 157 9.04 1.74 4.82
CA PRO A 157 7.96 2.69 5.01
C PRO A 157 7.02 2.25 6.14
N PRO A 158 6.63 3.15 7.07
CA PRO A 158 5.79 2.79 8.21
C PRO A 158 4.48 2.12 7.82
N LEU A 159 3.83 2.61 6.76
CA LEU A 159 2.58 2.06 6.26
C LEU A 159 2.80 0.65 5.67
N LEU A 160 3.87 0.47 4.87
CA LEU A 160 4.26 -0.84 4.35
C LEU A 160 4.47 -1.86 5.47
N ARG A 161 5.20 -1.51 6.53
CA ARG A 161 5.39 -2.40 7.69
C ARG A 161 4.06 -2.88 8.26
N THR A 162 3.06 -2.00 8.33
CA THR A 162 1.73 -2.34 8.85
C THR A 162 1.03 -3.34 7.93
N TYR A 163 1.04 -3.15 6.61
CA TYR A 163 0.52 -4.14 5.66
C TYR A 163 1.21 -5.50 5.82
N LEU A 164 2.54 -5.54 5.89
CA LEU A 164 3.30 -6.77 6.03
C LEU A 164 2.97 -7.52 7.34
N MET A 165 2.73 -6.79 8.44
CA MET A 165 2.29 -7.37 9.71
C MET A 165 0.87 -7.96 9.66
N MET A 166 0.06 -7.57 8.67
CA MET A 166 -1.27 -8.11 8.41
C MET A 166 -1.26 -9.27 7.40
N GLY A 167 -0.08 -9.77 7.02
CA GLY A 167 0.05 -10.79 5.98
C GLY A 167 0.12 -10.21 4.57
N GLY A 168 0.34 -8.91 4.45
CA GLY A 168 0.54 -8.24 3.18
C GLY A 168 1.78 -8.74 2.45
N TRP A 169 1.72 -8.62 1.13
CA TRP A 169 2.76 -9.04 0.20
C TRP A 169 3.04 -7.94 -0.84
N VAL A 170 4.16 -8.05 -1.54
CA VAL A 170 4.63 -7.08 -2.52
C VAL A 170 4.96 -7.69 -3.88
N SER A 171 5.05 -6.84 -4.91
CA SER A 171 5.66 -7.19 -6.20
C SER A 171 7.12 -7.63 -6.06
N ASP A 172 7.68 -8.20 -7.12
CA ASP A 172 9.08 -8.66 -7.16
C ASP A 172 10.08 -7.59 -7.64
N HIS A 173 9.56 -6.40 -7.90
CA HIS A 173 10.27 -5.22 -8.36
C HIS A 173 9.70 -3.96 -7.71
N ALA A 174 10.55 -2.95 -7.58
CA ALA A 174 10.15 -1.59 -7.27
C ALA A 174 10.18 -0.75 -8.55
N VAL A 175 9.20 0.11 -8.72
CA VAL A 175 9.14 1.11 -9.78
C VAL A 175 9.90 2.35 -9.33
N VAL A 176 10.69 2.93 -10.25
CA VAL A 176 11.39 4.19 -10.02
C VAL A 176 10.53 5.33 -10.56
N ASP A 177 9.96 6.12 -9.66
CA ASP A 177 9.17 7.30 -10.01
C ASP A 177 10.01 8.56 -9.81
N HIS A 178 10.59 9.05 -10.91
CA HIS A 178 11.42 10.25 -10.93
C HIS A 178 10.61 11.54 -10.73
N GLN A 179 9.31 11.54 -11.04
CA GLN A 179 8.45 12.71 -10.88
C GLN A 179 8.11 12.93 -9.41
N MET A 180 7.77 11.84 -8.70
CA MET A 180 7.47 11.88 -7.27
C MET A 180 8.72 11.78 -6.39
N ASN A 181 9.90 11.53 -6.99
CA ASN A 181 11.14 11.21 -6.30
C ASN A 181 10.93 10.07 -5.28
N THR A 182 10.41 8.94 -5.76
CA THR A 182 10.16 7.75 -4.92
C THR A 182 10.52 6.46 -5.64
N LEU A 183 10.78 5.42 -4.85
CA LEU A 183 10.67 4.04 -5.29
C LEU A 183 9.36 3.51 -4.73
N HIS A 184 8.53 2.81 -5.50
CA HIS A 184 7.34 2.18 -4.93
C HIS A 184 7.23 0.72 -5.32
N VAL A 185 6.63 -0.08 -4.45
CA VAL A 185 6.27 -1.47 -4.72
C VAL A 185 4.76 -1.59 -4.75
N PHE A 186 4.23 -2.49 -5.57
CA PHE A 186 2.86 -2.92 -5.41
C PHE A 186 2.74 -3.62 -4.06
N THR A 187 1.67 -3.35 -3.32
CA THR A 187 1.37 -4.01 -2.04
C THR A 187 -0.06 -4.53 -2.07
N GLY A 188 -0.26 -5.78 -1.69
CA GLY A 188 -1.57 -6.41 -1.55
C GLY A 188 -1.76 -7.03 -0.17
N VAL A 189 -2.99 -6.95 0.36
CA VAL A 189 -3.41 -7.56 1.63
C VAL A 189 -4.73 -8.29 1.42
N GLU A 190 -4.69 -9.61 1.45
CA GLU A 190 -5.89 -10.44 1.37
C GLU A 190 -6.64 -10.37 2.71
N ILE A 191 -7.87 -9.86 2.70
CA ILE A 191 -8.64 -9.58 3.93
C ILE A 191 -8.91 -10.88 4.71
N GLY A 192 -9.13 -11.99 4.01
CA GLY A 192 -9.24 -13.32 4.60
C GLY A 192 -8.00 -13.76 5.39
N SER A 193 -6.81 -13.35 4.96
CA SER A 193 -5.51 -13.76 5.53
C SER A 193 -5.05 -12.91 6.72
N ILE A 194 -5.74 -11.80 7.02
CA ILE A 194 -5.38 -10.95 8.16
C ILE A 194 -5.55 -11.74 9.47
N PRO A 195 -4.52 -11.81 10.34
CA PRO A 195 -4.62 -12.54 11.61
C PRO A 195 -5.78 -12.05 12.49
N ALA A 196 -6.53 -12.98 13.09
CA ALA A 196 -7.73 -12.65 13.89
C ALA A 196 -7.45 -11.64 15.02
N ALA A 197 -6.29 -11.74 15.68
CA ALA A 197 -5.88 -10.78 16.71
C ALA A 197 -5.73 -9.35 16.16
N ARG A 198 -5.27 -9.21 14.91
CA ARG A 198 -5.16 -7.93 14.21
C ARG A 198 -6.52 -7.40 13.79
N LYS A 199 -7.39 -8.25 13.24
CA LYS A 199 -8.79 -7.89 12.93
C LYS A 199 -9.49 -7.31 14.16
N ARG A 200 -9.35 -7.95 15.33
CA ARG A 200 -9.92 -7.45 16.58
C ARG A 200 -9.37 -6.07 16.99
N LEU A 201 -8.05 -5.86 16.88
CA LEU A 201 -7.45 -4.57 17.24
C LEU A 201 -7.91 -3.44 16.31
N LEU A 202 -8.03 -3.72 15.01
CA LEU A 202 -8.48 -2.76 14.00
C LEU A 202 -9.96 -2.40 14.20
N ARG A 203 -10.78 -3.38 14.58
CA ARG A 203 -12.22 -3.21 14.86
C ARG A 203 -12.54 -2.65 16.24
N ALA A 204 -11.57 -2.58 17.16
CA ALA A 204 -11.81 -2.11 18.52
C ALA A 204 -12.00 -0.58 18.63
N LEU A 205 -11.86 0.14 17.51
CA LEU A 205 -11.91 1.60 17.43
C LEU A 205 -13.12 2.12 16.65
N VAL A 206 -13.99 1.22 16.18
CA VAL A 206 -15.26 1.52 15.48
C VAL A 206 -16.41 0.78 16.14
#